data_AF-A0A945PPW6-F1
#
_entry.id   AF-A0A945PPW6-F1
#
_cell.length_a   1.000
_cell.length_b   1.000
_cell.length_c   1.000
_cell.angle_alpha   90.00
_cell.angle_beta   90.00
_cell.angle_gamma   90.00
#
_symmetry.space_group_name_H-M   'P 1'
#
loop_
_entity.id
_entity.type
_entity.pdbx_description
1 polymer ?
#
loop_
_entity_poly.entity_id
_entity_poly.type
_entity_poly.pdbx_seq_one_letter_code
_entity_poly.pdbx_strand_id
1 'polypeptide(L)' 'MDVLYIIFPLALLLAGLALAGFAWAAKRGQFDDLDTPASRMLHDDFDETPPEKR' A
#
# COMPACT_ATOMS: atom_id res chain seq x y z
N MET A 1 -11.67 -26.35 25.59
CA MET A 1 -11.42 -27.09 24.33
C MET A 1 -12.32 -26.61 23.19
N ASP A 2 -13.42 -25.91 23.47
CA ASP A 2 -14.34 -25.42 22.42
C ASP A 2 -13.84 -24.18 21.66
N VAL A 3 -13.05 -23.32 22.32
CA VAL A 3 -12.58 -22.07 21.73
C VAL A 3 -11.67 -22.29 20.51
N LEU A 4 -10.96 -23.42 20.46
CA LEU A 4 -10.08 -23.77 19.34
C LEU A 4 -10.88 -23.96 18.04
N TYR A 5 -12.10 -24.47 18.12
CA TYR A 5 -12.97 -24.63 16.95
C TYR A 5 -13.46 -23.31 16.37
N ILE A 6 -13.39 -22.21 17.14
CA ILE A 6 -13.74 -20.87 16.67
C ILE A 6 -12.47 -20.16 16.17
N ILE A 7 -11.41 -20.19 16.97
CA ILE A 7 -10.16 -19.47 16.68
C ILE A 7 -9.47 -20.04 15.44
N PHE A 8 -9.44 -21.36 15.26
CA PHE A 8 -8.75 -21.98 14.13
C PHE A 8 -9.35 -21.58 12.77
N PRO A 9 -10.66 -21.73 12.50
CA PRO A 9 -11.24 -21.27 11.24
C PRO A 9 -11.19 -19.75 11.09
N LEU A 10 -11.33 -18.99 12.18
CA LEU A 10 -11.19 -17.53 12.14
C LEU A 10 -9.77 -17.12 11.72
N ALA A 11 -8.74 -17.77 12.27
CA ALA A 11 -7.35 -17.53 11.88
C ALA A 11 -7.09 -17.88 10.41
N LEU A 12 -7.63 -19.02 9.93
CA LEU A 12 -7.55 -19.40 8.52
C LEU A 12 -8.25 -18.39 7.61
N LEU A 13 -9.42 -17.89 8.02
CA LEU A 13 -10.16 -16.87 7.27
C LEU A 13 -9.37 -15.56 7.20
N LEU A 14 -8.82 -15.10 8.33
CA LEU A 14 -8.00 -13.88 8.37
C LEU A 14 -6.74 -14.02 7.53
N ALA A 15 -6.05 -15.17 7.61
CA ALA A 15 -4.87 -15.45 6.78
C ALA A 15 -5.23 -15.48 5.28
N GLY A 16 -6.37 -16.09 4.93
CA GLY A 16 -6.87 -16.12 3.57
C GLY A 16 -7.22 -14.73 3.03
N LEU A 17 -7.89 -13.90 3.85
CA LEU A 17 -8.20 -12.51 3.50
C LEU A 17 -6.93 -11.67 3.32
N ALA A 18 -5.94 -11.84 4.19
CA ALA A 18 -4.66 -11.15 4.08
C ALA A 18 -3.93 -11.55 2.78
N LEU A 19 -3.87 -12.85 2.45
CA LEU A 19 -3.25 -13.33 1.22
C LEU A 19 -3.98 -12.84 -0.03
N ALA A 20 -5.32 -12.87 -0.01
CA ALA A 20 -6.14 -12.37 -1.12
C ALA A 20 -5.97 -10.86 -1.32
N GLY A 21 -5.96 -10.08 -0.23
CA GLY A 21 -5.70 -8.65 -0.26
C GLY A 21 -4.30 -8.32 -0.78
N PHE A 22 -3.29 -9.07 -0.34
CA PHE A 22 -1.92 -8.95 -0.84
C PHE A 22 -1.82 -9.25 -2.34
N ALA A 23 -2.37 -10.38 -2.79
CA ALA A 23 -2.35 -10.76 -4.21
C ALA A 23 -3.07 -9.74 -5.09
N TRP A 24 -4.18 -9.18 -4.59
CA TRP A 24 -4.92 -8.10 -5.25
C TRP A 24 -4.11 -6.81 -5.36
N ALA A 25 -3.41 -6.42 -4.29
CA ALA A 25 -2.58 -5.22 -4.25
C ALA A 25 -1.37 -5.36 -5.18
N ALA A 26 -0.73 -6.53 -5.16
CA ALA A 26 0.35 -6.87 -6.07
C ALA A 26 -0.09 -6.84 -7.53
N LYS A 27 -1.26 -7.40 -7.86
CA LYS A 27 -1.80 -7.35 -9.23
C LYS A 27 -2.15 -5.93 -9.69
N ARG A 28 -2.47 -5.02 -8.77
CA ARG A 28 -2.75 -3.60 -9.06
C ARG A 28 -1.50 -2.74 -9.20
N GLY A 29 -0.31 -3.33 -9.03
CA GLY A 29 0.95 -2.59 -9.07
C GLY A 29 1.12 -1.64 -7.88
N GLN A 30 0.44 -1.88 -6.75
CA GLN A 30 0.59 -1.02 -5.56
C GLN A 30 2.04 -0.99 -5.05
N PHE A 31 2.82 -2.05 -5.32
CA PHE A 31 4.22 -2.17 -4.92
C PHE A 31 5.20 -1.75 -6.03
N ASP A 32 4.70 -1.35 -7.20
CA ASP A 32 5.56 -0.96 -8.33
C ASP A 32 6.08 0.47 -8.19
N ASP A 33 5.39 1.31 -7.41
CA ASP A 33 5.77 2.70 -7.16
C ASP A 33 6.42 2.87 -5.77
N LEU A 34 7.71 2.52 -5.69
CA LEU A 34 8.54 2.73 -4.50
C LEU A 34 9.36 4.03 -4.58
N ASP A 35 9.48 4.64 -5.76
CA ASP A 35 10.39 5.76 -6.03
C ASP A 35 9.71 7.13 -5.99
N THR A 36 8.45 7.24 -6.45
CA THR A 36 7.71 8.51 -6.51
C THR A 36 7.45 9.17 -5.14
N PRO A 37 7.26 8.44 -4.02
CA PRO A 37 7.07 9.08 -2.71
C PRO A 37 8.27 9.88 -2.23
N ALA A 38 9.50 9.36 -2.42
CA ALA A 38 10.73 10.02 -1.99
C ALA A 38 11.10 11.20 -2.91
N SER A 39 10.82 11.07 -4.21
CA SER A 39 11.06 12.11 -5.19
C SER A 39 10.19 13.36 -4.94
N ARG A 40 8.92 13.21 -4.53
CA ARG A 40 8.05 14.35 -4.17
C ARG A 40 8.59 15.17 -3.00
N MET A 41 8.99 14.53 -1.91
CA MET A 41 9.57 15.23 -0.76
C MET A 41 10.87 15.99 -1.08
N LEU A 42 11.64 15.53 -2.07
CA LEU A 42 12.88 16.18 -2.48
C LEU A 42 12.66 17.32 -3.48
N HIS A 43 11.58 17.27 -4.28
CA HIS A 43 11.32 18.22 -5.36
C HIS A 43 10.21 19.25 -5.07
N ASP A 44 9.39 19.06 -4.04
CA ASP A 44 8.30 19.99 -3.66
C ASP A 44 8.80 21.41 -3.31
N ASP A 45 10.08 21.58 -2.96
CA ASP A 45 10.69 22.88 -2.63
C ASP A 45 11.28 23.62 -3.86
N PHE A 46 11.33 23.01 -5.05
CA PHE A 46 12.04 23.57 -6.21
C PHE A 46 11.14 24.19 -7.29
N ASP A 47 9.82 24.04 -7.19
CA ASP A 47 8.86 24.52 -8.21
C ASP A 47 8.22 25.88 -7.89
N GLU A 48 8.69 26.62 -6.88
CA GLU A 48 8.32 28.03 -6.68
C GLU A 48 9.12 28.99 -7.59
N THR A 49 9.26 28.69 -8.88
CA THR A 49 9.66 29.74 -9.85
C THR A 49 8.39 30.44 -10.33
N PRO A 50 8.14 31.72 -9.96
CA PRO A 50 6.98 32.44 -10.46
C PRO A 50 7.03 32.48 -11.98
N PRO A 51 5.88 32.34 -12.69
CA PRO A 51 5.88 32.39 -14.14
C PRO A 51 6.45 33.74 -14.59
N GLU A 52 7.52 33.67 -15.39
CA GLU A 52 8.14 34.83 -16.00
C GLU A 52 7.08 35.52 -16.89
N LYS A 53 6.57 36.66 -16.39
CA LYS A 53 5.66 37.53 -17.12
C LYS A 53 6.39 38.04 -18.36
N ARG A 54 6.03 37.49 -19.52
CA ARG A 54 6.25 38.14 -20.82
C ARG A 54 5.31 39.31 -21.00
#